data_AF-A0A2D0IND6-F1
#
_entry.id   AF-A0A2D0IND6-F1
#
_cell.length_a   1.000
_cell.length_b   1.000
_cell.length_c   1.000
_cell.angle_alpha   90.00
_cell.angle_beta   90.00
_cell.angle_gamma   90.00
#
_symmetry.space_group_name_H-M   'P 1'
#
loop_
_entity.id
_entity.type
_entity.pdbx_description
1 polymer ?
#
loop_
_entity_poly.entity_id
_entity_poly.type
_entity_poly.pdbx_seq_one_letter_code
_entity_poly.pdbx_strand_id
1 'polypeptide(L)'
;MFVNLKTLATESNPFSSYLNFAAEIAQAQQKALYDNPLEMELEELLGHSPQENRVPLDCKTLRRTQHWQNILRSLIAELLPTVPEHVKPTLENLAKNSAQELEEMANALLNNEFSKVSADQALFVWVALSVYWTQMASLIPGKARAEYGEHRQFCPVCGSMPVASVVQIGTHQGLRYLHCNLCESEFARSAG
;
A
#
# COMPACT_ATOMS: atom_id res chain seq x y z
N MET A 1 11.17 -11.14 -2.02
CA MET A 1 12.54 -10.57 -1.93
C MET A 1 12.36 -9.07 -1.84
N PHE A 2 12.35 -8.50 -0.64
CA PHE A 2 12.25 -7.05 -0.51
C PHE A 2 13.62 -6.47 -0.84
N VAL A 3 13.68 -5.67 -1.90
CA VAL A 3 14.87 -4.90 -2.26
C VAL A 3 15.21 -4.02 -1.07
N ASN A 4 16.40 -4.22 -0.48
CA ASN A 4 16.90 -3.31 0.55
C ASN A 4 17.34 -2.02 -0.14
N LEU A 5 16.47 -1.00 -0.11
CA LEU A 5 16.72 0.30 -0.76
C LEU A 5 18.06 0.93 -0.34
N LYS A 6 18.52 0.69 0.91
CA LYS A 6 19.83 1.16 1.39
C LYS A 6 21.00 0.53 0.64
N THR A 7 20.87 -0.73 0.19
CA THR A 7 21.91 -1.39 -0.62
C THR A 7 22.02 -0.85 -2.04
N LEU A 8 20.96 -0.22 -2.55
CA LEU A 8 20.96 0.44 -3.86
C LEU A 8 21.41 1.90 -3.79
N ALA A 9 21.41 2.51 -2.60
CA ALA A 9 21.75 3.91 -2.36
C ALA A 9 23.28 4.14 -2.27
N THR A 10 24.06 3.55 -3.18
CA THR A 10 25.51 3.76 -3.23
C THR A 10 25.86 5.20 -3.58
N GLU A 11 27.02 5.71 -3.17
CA GLU A 11 27.45 7.09 -3.44
C GLU A 11 27.52 7.41 -4.95
N SER A 12 27.79 6.41 -5.77
CA SER A 12 27.80 6.51 -7.24
C SER A 12 26.41 6.58 -7.87
N ASN A 13 25.35 6.31 -7.11
CA ASN A 13 23.99 6.30 -7.62
C ASN A 13 23.41 7.73 -7.60
N PRO A 14 23.02 8.31 -8.76
CA PRO A 14 22.46 9.66 -8.82
C PRO A 14 21.15 9.81 -8.01
N PHE A 15 20.49 8.71 -7.67
CA PHE A 15 19.27 8.68 -6.85
C PHE A 15 19.51 8.29 -5.39
N SER A 16 20.76 8.23 -4.92
CA SER A 16 21.10 7.79 -3.55
C SER A 16 20.29 8.51 -2.47
N SER A 17 20.18 9.84 -2.53
CA SER A 17 19.39 10.63 -1.56
C SER A 17 17.91 10.25 -1.57
N TYR A 18 17.34 10.03 -2.76
CA TYR A 18 15.94 9.61 -2.90
C TYR A 18 15.73 8.18 -2.40
N LEU A 19 16.64 7.26 -2.71
CA LEU A 19 16.57 5.86 -2.26
C LEU A 19 16.69 5.75 -0.74
N ASN A 20 17.56 6.56 -0.13
CA ASN A 20 17.64 6.67 1.33
C ASN A 20 16.34 7.20 1.92
N PHE A 21 15.76 8.26 1.34
CA PHE A 21 14.46 8.76 1.78
C PHE A 21 13.33 7.72 1.67
N ALA A 22 13.27 7.00 0.55
CA ALA A 22 12.32 5.89 0.37
C ALA A 22 12.56 4.75 1.37
N ALA A 23 13.82 4.48 1.74
CA ALA A 23 14.15 3.50 2.77
C ALA A 23 13.65 3.91 4.16
N GLU A 24 13.75 5.20 4.52
CA GLU A 24 13.22 5.73 5.77
C GLU A 24 11.68 5.65 5.81
N ILE A 25 10.99 5.92 4.69
CA ILE A 25 9.54 5.71 4.58
C ILE A 25 9.18 4.23 4.78
N ALA A 26 9.88 3.31 4.11
CA ALA A 26 9.62 1.88 4.25
C ALA A 26 9.86 1.38 5.70
N GLN A 27 10.88 1.92 6.37
CA GLN A 27 11.15 1.63 7.78
C GLN A 27 10.04 2.17 8.69
N ALA A 28 9.56 3.39 8.43
CA ALA A 28 8.42 3.98 9.16
C ALA A 28 7.13 3.17 8.94
N GLN A 29 6.88 2.66 7.73
CA GLN A 29 5.75 1.75 7.45
C GLN A 29 5.83 0.47 8.28
N GLN A 30 6.99 -0.16 8.33
CA GLN A 30 7.19 -1.39 9.10
C GLN A 30 6.96 -1.16 10.60
N LYS A 31 7.38 0.00 11.12
CA LYS A 31 7.15 0.37 12.52
C LYS A 31 5.67 0.68 12.77
N ALA A 32 5.03 1.49 11.92
CA ALA A 32 3.61 1.81 12.04
C ALA A 32 2.73 0.56 11.97
N LEU A 33 3.08 -0.40 11.09
CA LEU A 33 2.44 -1.71 10.97
C LEU A 33 2.51 -2.51 12.28
N TYR A 34 3.66 -2.49 12.95
CA TYR A 34 3.91 -3.21 14.20
C TYR A 34 3.24 -2.54 15.40
N ASP A 35 3.34 -1.21 15.52
CA ASP A 35 2.84 -0.43 16.65
C ASP A 35 1.31 -0.22 16.61
N ASN A 36 0.69 -0.34 15.43
CA ASN A 36 -0.74 -0.13 15.23
C ASN A 36 -1.39 -1.35 14.54
N PRO A 37 -1.42 -2.53 15.19
CA PRO A 37 -2.06 -3.71 14.61
C PRO A 37 -3.54 -3.43 14.34
N LEU A 38 -4.05 -3.92 13.20
CA LEU A 38 -5.48 -3.88 12.93
C LEU A 38 -6.17 -4.95 13.78
N GLU A 39 -6.98 -4.50 14.73
CA GLU A 39 -7.86 -5.35 15.53
C GLU A 39 -9.24 -5.40 14.86
N MET A 40 -9.43 -6.37 13.97
CA MET A 40 -10.70 -6.58 13.25
C MET A 40 -10.84 -8.07 12.91
N GLU A 41 -12.06 -8.59 13.01
CA GLU A 41 -12.37 -9.95 12.54
C GLU A 41 -12.62 -9.97 11.03
N LEU A 42 -12.25 -11.08 10.38
CA LEU A 42 -12.39 -11.22 8.93
C LEU A 42 -13.85 -11.12 8.47
N GLU A 43 -14.77 -11.63 9.28
CA GLU A 43 -16.21 -11.60 9.05
C GLU A 43 -16.74 -10.16 9.03
N GLU A 44 -16.23 -9.29 9.90
CA GLU A 44 -16.55 -7.87 9.93
C GLU A 44 -16.02 -7.14 8.69
N LEU A 45 -14.84 -7.56 8.21
CA LEU A 45 -14.17 -6.99 7.05
C LEU A 45 -14.87 -7.33 5.72
N LEU A 46 -15.26 -8.58 5.54
CA LEU A 46 -15.85 -9.07 4.28
C LEU A 46 -17.36 -8.79 4.18
N GLY A 47 -18.02 -8.53 5.33
CA GLY A 47 -19.48 -8.49 5.42
C GLY A 47 -20.10 -9.87 5.15
N HIS A 48 -21.27 -10.14 5.69
CA HIS A 48 -21.94 -11.46 5.59
C HIS A 48 -22.42 -11.86 4.17
N SER A 49 -21.84 -11.35 3.08
CA SER A 49 -22.33 -11.59 1.72
C SER A 49 -21.42 -12.55 0.94
N PRO A 50 -21.84 -13.81 0.71
CA PRO A 50 -21.22 -14.69 -0.25
C PRO A 50 -21.66 -14.25 -1.66
N GLN A 51 -21.05 -13.20 -2.17
CA GLN A 51 -21.17 -12.85 -3.59
C GLN A 51 -19.91 -13.39 -4.27
N GLU A 52 -20.07 -14.51 -5.00
CA GLU A 52 -19.01 -15.30 -5.67
C GLU A 52 -18.17 -14.53 -6.73
N ASN A 53 -18.24 -13.20 -6.79
CA ASN A 53 -17.55 -12.43 -7.82
C ASN A 53 -17.12 -11.01 -7.40
N ARG A 54 -17.04 -10.73 -6.10
CA ARG A 54 -16.57 -9.42 -5.60
C ARG A 54 -15.12 -9.49 -5.14
N VAL A 55 -14.38 -8.44 -5.48
CA VAL A 55 -13.06 -8.16 -4.91
C VAL A 55 -13.25 -7.85 -3.41
N PRO A 56 -12.65 -8.62 -2.48
CA PRO A 56 -12.98 -8.56 -1.06
C PRO A 56 -12.68 -7.21 -0.41
N LEU A 57 -11.57 -6.56 -0.81
CA LEU A 57 -11.10 -5.28 -0.29
C LEU A 57 -11.10 -4.21 -1.37
N ASP A 58 -12.13 -4.18 -2.22
CA ASP A 58 -12.25 -3.25 -3.35
C ASP A 58 -11.90 -1.82 -2.93
N CYS A 59 -10.81 -1.29 -3.49
CA CYS A 59 -10.20 -0.06 -3.03
C CYS A 59 -11.08 1.18 -3.23
N LYS A 60 -12.09 1.12 -4.11
CA LYS A 60 -12.99 2.23 -4.42
C LYS A 60 -14.26 2.23 -3.58
N THR A 61 -14.68 1.06 -3.10
CA THR A 61 -15.97 0.88 -2.43
C THR A 61 -15.87 0.48 -0.97
N LEU A 62 -14.73 -0.08 -0.54
CA LEU A 62 -14.51 -0.45 0.86
C LEU A 62 -14.56 0.79 1.76
N ARG A 63 -15.43 0.74 2.77
CA ARG A 63 -15.52 1.77 3.79
C ARG A 63 -14.34 1.63 4.75
N ARG A 64 -13.47 2.63 4.78
CA ARG A 64 -12.33 2.68 5.69
C ARG A 64 -12.76 3.01 7.11
N THR A 65 -12.05 2.47 8.09
CA THR A 65 -12.18 2.85 9.50
C THR A 65 -11.20 3.98 9.85
N GLN A 66 -11.31 4.57 11.04
CA GLN A 66 -10.37 5.58 11.52
C GLN A 66 -8.92 5.07 11.63
N HIS A 67 -8.71 3.75 11.56
CA HIS A 67 -7.42 3.09 11.75
C HIS A 67 -6.33 3.58 10.78
N TRP A 68 -6.65 3.78 9.50
CA TRP A 68 -5.65 4.26 8.53
C TRP A 68 -5.16 5.68 8.85
N GLN A 69 -6.01 6.52 9.45
CA GLN A 69 -5.62 7.86 9.89
C GLN A 69 -4.73 7.80 11.14
N ASN A 70 -4.92 6.80 12.02
CA ASN A 70 -4.02 6.54 13.13
C ASN A 70 -2.64 6.09 12.62
N ILE A 71 -2.61 5.22 11.60
CA ILE A 71 -1.39 4.85 10.89
C ILE A 71 -0.71 6.09 10.31
N LEU A 72 -1.45 6.99 9.63
CA LEU A 72 -0.89 8.24 9.09
C LEU A 72 -0.25 9.09 10.19
N ARG A 73 -0.90 9.24 11.34
CA ARG A 73 -0.35 9.98 12.49
C ARG A 73 0.92 9.32 13.03
N SER A 74 0.95 8.00 13.13
CA SER A 74 2.14 7.24 13.55
C SER A 74 3.29 7.42 12.56
N LEU A 75 3.01 7.39 11.26
CA LEU A 75 3.99 7.62 10.20
C LEU A 75 4.56 9.05 10.29
N ILE A 76 3.70 10.06 10.45
CA ILE A 76 4.13 11.45 10.60
C ILE A 76 5.05 11.60 11.82
N ALA A 77 4.68 11.03 12.98
CA ALA A 77 5.47 11.11 14.20
C ALA A 77 6.86 10.47 14.04
N GLU A 78 6.96 9.36 13.30
CA GLU A 78 8.23 8.67 13.04
C GLU A 78 9.11 9.43 12.04
N LEU A 79 8.50 10.04 11.03
CA LEU A 79 9.20 10.70 9.93
C LEU A 79 9.64 12.12 10.28
N LEU A 80 8.87 12.87 11.06
CA LEU A 80 9.16 14.28 11.35
C LEU A 80 10.59 14.55 11.86
N PRO A 81 11.21 13.70 12.70
CA PRO A 81 12.60 13.88 13.15
C PRO A 81 13.67 13.59 12.10
N THR A 82 13.35 12.81 11.06
CA THR A 82 14.34 12.24 10.12
C THR A 82 14.22 12.79 8.70
N VAL A 83 13.06 13.31 8.30
CA VAL A 83 12.87 13.83 6.95
C VAL A 83 13.64 15.14 6.69
N PRO A 84 14.01 15.42 5.44
CA PRO A 84 14.60 16.70 5.06
C PRO A 84 13.73 17.91 5.45
N GLU A 85 14.37 19.04 5.79
CA GLU A 85 13.66 20.27 6.23
C GLU A 85 12.56 20.73 5.27
N HIS A 86 12.75 20.57 3.95
CA HIS A 86 11.76 20.98 2.96
C HIS A 86 10.50 20.08 2.92
N VAL A 87 10.55 18.89 3.52
CA VAL A 87 9.43 17.93 3.62
C VAL A 87 8.61 18.16 4.88
N LYS A 88 9.21 18.71 5.95
CA LYS A 88 8.53 18.92 7.24
C LYS A 88 7.23 19.70 7.13
N PRO A 89 7.13 20.82 6.36
CA PRO A 89 5.86 21.55 6.23
C PRO A 89 4.73 20.68 5.69
N THR A 90 5.00 19.77 4.76
CA THR A 90 4.00 18.84 4.20
C THR A 90 3.46 17.91 5.28
N LEU A 91 4.34 17.32 6.11
CA LEU A 91 3.94 16.45 7.22
C LEU A 91 3.17 17.22 8.30
N GLU A 92 3.62 18.43 8.65
CA GLU A 92 2.94 19.28 9.62
C GLU A 92 1.56 19.72 9.15
N ASN A 93 1.40 19.98 7.84
CA ASN A 93 0.10 20.30 7.25
C ASN A 93 -0.84 19.10 7.28
N LEU A 94 -0.36 17.91 6.90
CA LEU A 94 -1.12 16.67 7.00
C LEU A 94 -1.56 16.36 8.43
N ALA A 95 -0.71 16.64 9.42
CA ALA A 95 -1.06 16.45 10.84
C ALA A 95 -2.17 17.38 11.33
N LYS A 96 -2.36 18.53 10.68
CA LYS A 96 -3.40 19.52 11.01
C LYS A 96 -4.72 19.28 10.28
N ASN A 97 -4.73 18.46 9.23
CA ASN A 97 -5.96 18.15 8.52
C ASN A 97 -6.98 17.45 9.42
N SER A 98 -8.24 17.80 9.23
CA SER A 98 -9.36 17.13 9.87
C SER A 98 -9.51 15.70 9.33
N ALA A 99 -10.18 14.84 10.09
CA ALA A 99 -10.47 13.47 9.65
C ALA A 99 -11.24 13.44 8.33
N GLN A 100 -12.13 14.41 8.10
CA GLN A 100 -12.89 14.52 6.85
C GLN A 100 -12.01 14.90 5.66
N GLU A 101 -11.13 15.90 5.80
CA GLU A 101 -10.21 16.30 4.74
C GLU A 101 -9.27 15.14 4.36
N LEU A 102 -8.79 14.39 5.34
CA LEU A 102 -7.99 13.19 5.11
C LEU A 102 -8.78 12.11 4.35
N GLU A 103 -10.04 11.87 4.71
CA GLU A 103 -10.92 10.96 3.95
C GLU A 103 -11.16 11.42 2.51
N GLU A 104 -11.32 12.73 2.28
CA GLU A 104 -11.49 13.30 0.95
C GLU A 104 -10.24 13.09 0.09
N MET A 105 -9.04 13.29 0.66
CA MET A 105 -7.77 12.96 -0.01
C MET A 105 -7.67 11.47 -0.34
N ALA A 106 -7.97 10.60 0.62
CA ALA A 106 -7.93 9.15 0.41
C ALA A 106 -8.90 8.71 -0.69
N ASN A 107 -10.14 9.21 -0.67
CA ASN A 107 -11.14 8.95 -1.69
C ASN A 107 -10.67 9.40 -3.08
N ALA A 108 -10.09 10.60 -3.20
CA ALA A 108 -9.57 11.09 -4.47
C ALA A 108 -8.46 10.18 -5.02
N LEU A 109 -7.48 9.82 -4.18
CA LEU A 109 -6.37 8.95 -4.59
C LEU A 109 -6.84 7.57 -5.04
N LEU A 110 -7.73 6.92 -4.29
CA LEU A 110 -8.24 5.58 -4.61
C LEU A 110 -9.13 5.58 -5.87
N ASN A 111 -9.75 6.73 -6.20
CA ASN A 111 -10.50 6.92 -7.43
C ASN A 111 -9.66 7.44 -8.61
N ASN A 112 -8.33 7.52 -8.46
CA ASN A 112 -7.37 8.03 -9.46
C ASN A 112 -7.54 9.52 -9.79
N GLU A 113 -8.15 10.30 -8.90
CA GLU A 113 -8.32 11.75 -9.02
C GLU A 113 -7.10 12.50 -8.46
N PHE A 114 -5.91 12.14 -8.94
CA PHE A 114 -4.62 12.63 -8.40
C PHE A 114 -4.46 14.15 -8.46
N SER A 115 -5.20 14.85 -9.32
CA SER A 115 -5.19 16.32 -9.38
C SER A 115 -5.85 17.00 -8.18
N LYS A 116 -6.60 16.27 -7.35
CA LYS A 116 -7.28 16.80 -6.16
C LYS A 116 -6.42 16.80 -4.89
N VAL A 117 -5.25 16.16 -4.93
CA VAL A 117 -4.32 16.06 -3.79
C VAL A 117 -2.94 16.49 -4.28
N SER A 118 -2.25 17.33 -3.52
CA SER A 118 -0.89 17.72 -3.91
C SER A 118 0.05 16.51 -3.88
N ALA A 119 1.00 16.44 -4.83
CA ALA A 119 1.83 15.25 -5.00
C ALA A 119 2.68 14.90 -3.76
N ASP A 120 3.10 15.92 -3.00
CA ASP A 120 3.83 15.79 -1.75
C ASP A 120 2.97 15.17 -0.63
N GLN A 121 1.69 15.58 -0.52
CA GLN A 121 0.74 14.99 0.42
C GLN A 121 0.28 13.59 -0.01
N ALA A 122 0.05 13.40 -1.31
CA ALA A 122 -0.42 12.16 -1.90
C ALA A 122 0.49 10.97 -1.53
N LEU A 123 1.81 11.18 -1.50
CA LEU A 123 2.77 10.17 -1.08
C LEU A 123 2.45 9.64 0.34
N PHE A 124 2.36 10.51 1.33
CA PHE A 124 2.18 10.09 2.73
C PHE A 124 0.80 9.51 3.01
N VAL A 125 -0.25 10.05 2.35
CA VAL A 125 -1.58 9.46 2.42
C VAL A 125 -1.57 8.05 1.81
N TRP A 126 -0.94 7.86 0.65
CA TRP A 126 -0.83 6.54 0.01
C TRP A 126 -0.04 5.54 0.87
N VAL A 127 1.04 5.98 1.50
CA VAL A 127 1.86 5.17 2.44
C VAL A 127 1.03 4.67 3.62
N ALA A 128 0.13 5.49 4.17
CA ALA A 128 -0.76 5.07 5.26
C ALA A 128 -1.84 4.09 4.76
N LEU A 129 -2.43 4.37 3.60
CA LEU A 129 -3.43 3.49 2.98
C LEU A 129 -2.84 2.12 2.65
N SER A 130 -1.61 2.05 2.13
CA SER A 130 -0.99 0.77 1.78
C SER A 130 -0.72 -0.11 3.01
N VAL A 131 -0.27 0.47 4.13
CA VAL A 131 -0.14 -0.27 5.39
C VAL A 131 -1.50 -0.80 5.86
N TYR A 132 -2.54 0.04 5.81
CA TYR A 132 -3.89 -0.38 6.21
C TYR A 132 -4.45 -1.51 5.34
N TRP A 133 -4.33 -1.39 4.01
CA TRP A 133 -4.77 -2.44 3.08
C TRP A 133 -3.95 -3.72 3.21
N THR A 134 -2.66 -3.61 3.51
CA THR A 134 -1.79 -4.76 3.76
C THR A 134 -2.22 -5.52 5.03
N GLN A 135 -2.55 -4.80 6.11
CA GLN A 135 -3.10 -5.42 7.32
C GLN A 135 -4.41 -6.17 7.02
N MET A 136 -5.36 -5.52 6.35
CA MET A 136 -6.62 -6.17 5.98
C MET A 136 -6.40 -7.38 5.07
N ALA A 137 -5.53 -7.29 4.06
CA ALA A 137 -5.24 -8.39 3.16
C ALA A 137 -4.59 -9.59 3.88
N SER A 138 -3.81 -9.35 4.93
CA SER A 138 -3.19 -10.41 5.74
C SER A 138 -4.19 -11.24 6.56
N LEU A 139 -5.40 -10.72 6.78
CA LEU A 139 -6.48 -11.43 7.46
C LEU A 139 -7.22 -12.42 6.52
N ILE A 140 -7.08 -12.25 5.20
CA ILE A 140 -7.82 -13.08 4.23
C ILE A 140 -7.13 -14.45 4.08
N PRO A 141 -7.84 -15.56 4.37
CA PRO A 141 -7.31 -16.91 4.25
C PRO A 141 -7.20 -17.31 2.78
N GLY A 142 -6.09 -17.96 2.45
CA GLY A 142 -5.76 -18.30 1.07
C GLY A 142 -5.16 -17.10 0.36
N LYS A 143 -3.83 -17.09 0.24
CA LYS A 143 -3.13 -16.19 -0.70
C LYS A 143 -3.83 -16.35 -2.04
N ALA A 144 -4.27 -15.25 -2.66
CA ALA A 144 -4.98 -15.25 -3.92
C ALA A 144 -4.15 -15.95 -5.01
N ARG A 145 -4.24 -17.27 -5.05
CA ARG A 145 -3.62 -18.10 -6.07
C ARG A 145 -4.53 -17.95 -7.27
N ALA A 146 -4.05 -17.20 -8.26
CA ALA A 146 -4.74 -17.11 -9.53
C ALA A 146 -4.97 -18.54 -10.05
N GLU A 147 -6.21 -18.83 -10.44
CA GLU A 147 -6.48 -20.06 -11.14
C GLU A 147 -5.81 -19.99 -12.52
N TYR A 148 -5.31 -21.13 -12.99
CA TYR A 148 -4.61 -21.22 -14.26
C TYR A 148 -5.58 -20.87 -15.41
N GLY A 149 -5.36 -19.71 -16.06
CA GLY A 149 -6.20 -19.23 -17.16
C GLY A 149 -6.84 -17.86 -16.95
N GLU A 150 -6.79 -17.30 -15.73
CA GLU A 150 -7.33 -15.96 -15.50
C GLU A 150 -6.33 -14.87 -15.90
N HIS A 151 -6.65 -14.13 -16.95
CA HIS A 151 -5.93 -12.91 -17.34
C HIS A 151 -6.28 -11.74 -16.40
N ARG A 152 -5.90 -11.84 -15.12
CA ARG A 152 -6.16 -10.77 -14.14
C ARG A 152 -5.21 -9.58 -14.38
N GLN A 153 -5.79 -8.45 -14.80
CA GLN A 153 -5.08 -7.16 -14.94
C GLN A 153 -5.02 -6.37 -13.63
N PHE A 154 -5.93 -6.67 -12.70
CA PHE A 154 -6.08 -6.00 -11.41
C PHE A 154 -5.88 -6.98 -10.27
N CYS A 155 -5.52 -6.43 -9.11
CA CYS A 155 -5.34 -7.20 -7.89
C CYS A 155 -6.65 -7.92 -7.52
N PRO A 156 -6.61 -9.25 -7.29
CA PRO A 156 -7.80 -10.01 -6.93
C PRO A 156 -8.31 -9.69 -5.51
N VAL A 157 -7.48 -9.07 -4.68
CA VAL A 157 -7.78 -8.74 -3.29
C VAL A 157 -8.41 -7.36 -3.16
N CYS A 158 -7.84 -6.33 -3.80
CA CYS A 158 -8.30 -4.95 -3.66
C CYS A 158 -8.68 -4.24 -4.96
N GLY A 159 -8.51 -4.87 -6.12
CA GLY A 159 -8.90 -4.28 -7.42
C GLY A 159 -7.92 -3.21 -7.94
N SER A 160 -6.86 -2.92 -7.19
CA SER A 160 -5.84 -1.95 -7.61
C SER A 160 -4.90 -2.51 -8.69
N MET A 161 -4.18 -1.61 -9.36
CA MET A 161 -3.20 -1.98 -10.39
C MET A 161 -1.91 -2.56 -9.80
N PRO A 162 -1.24 -3.49 -10.50
CA PRO A 162 0.06 -3.97 -10.10
C PRO A 162 1.16 -2.92 -10.38
N VAL A 163 2.15 -2.83 -9.48
CA VAL A 163 3.33 -1.94 -9.63
C VAL A 163 4.52 -2.66 -10.28
N ALA A 164 4.65 -3.97 -10.06
CA ALA A 164 5.79 -4.75 -10.51
C ALA A 164 5.36 -6.13 -10.98
N SER A 165 6.22 -6.75 -11.79
CA SER A 165 6.09 -8.11 -12.29
C SER A 165 7.38 -8.86 -12.02
N VAL A 166 7.31 -9.93 -11.24
CA VAL A 166 8.44 -10.79 -10.89
C VAL A 166 8.30 -12.11 -11.62
N VAL A 167 9.35 -12.53 -12.33
CA VAL A 167 9.42 -13.86 -12.94
C VAL A 167 10.20 -14.76 -11.98
N GLN A 168 9.58 -15.79 -11.43
CA GLN A 168 10.29 -16.77 -10.64
C GLN A 168 11.06 -17.71 -11.58
N ILE A 169 12.38 -17.76 -11.43
CA ILE A 169 13.26 -18.66 -12.16
C ILE A 169 13.62 -19.81 -11.22
N GLY A 170 13.03 -21.00 -11.44
CA GLY A 170 13.19 -22.19 -10.61
C GLY A 170 12.61 -23.45 -11.27
N THR A 171 12.56 -24.56 -10.54
CA THR A 171 12.08 -25.88 -11.03
C THR A 171 10.60 -25.92 -11.45
N HIS A 172 9.82 -24.92 -11.02
CA HIS A 172 8.45 -24.69 -11.49
C HIS A 172 8.48 -23.62 -12.59
N GLN A 173 8.06 -24.02 -13.80
CA GLN A 173 8.15 -23.25 -15.05
C GLN A 173 7.63 -21.80 -14.93
N GLY A 174 8.48 -20.80 -15.19
CA GLY A 174 8.16 -19.54 -15.87
C GLY A 174 7.02 -18.66 -15.34
N LEU A 175 6.48 -18.92 -14.14
CA LEU A 175 5.33 -18.19 -13.62
C LEU A 175 5.71 -16.73 -13.35
N ARG A 176 4.90 -15.82 -13.91
CA ARG A 176 5.01 -14.39 -13.71
C ARG A 176 4.01 -13.98 -12.63
N TYR A 177 4.53 -13.44 -11.54
CA TYR A 177 3.73 -12.87 -10.46
C TYR A 177 3.68 -11.36 -10.60
N LEU A 178 2.51 -10.80 -10.37
CA LEU A 178 2.28 -9.36 -10.25
C LEU A 178 2.23 -8.99 -8.77
N HIS A 179 2.74 -7.81 -8.44
CA HIS A 179 2.70 -7.25 -7.09
C HIS A 179 1.77 -6.05 -7.04
N CYS A 180 0.76 -6.08 -6.16
CA CYS A 180 -0.20 -4.98 -6.01
C CYS A 180 0.46 -3.72 -5.42
N ASN A 181 0.11 -2.54 -5.93
CA ASN A 181 0.63 -1.24 -5.44
C ASN A 181 0.01 -0.70 -4.14
N LEU A 182 -0.99 -1.42 -3.59
CA LEU A 182 -1.80 -0.97 -2.45
C LEU A 182 -1.79 -1.98 -1.32
N CYS A 183 -2.29 -3.21 -1.56
CA CYS A 183 -2.38 -4.24 -0.51
C CYS A 183 -1.20 -5.22 -0.50
N GLU A 184 -0.16 -4.94 -1.30
CA GLU A 184 1.08 -5.72 -1.37
C GLU A 184 0.88 -7.22 -1.69
N SER A 185 -0.30 -7.59 -2.20
CA SER A 185 -0.62 -8.97 -2.55
C SER A 185 0.05 -9.37 -3.86
N GLU A 186 0.65 -10.56 -3.87
CA GLU A 186 1.23 -11.20 -5.05
C GLU A 186 0.20 -12.14 -5.71
N PHE A 187 0.06 -12.08 -7.03
CA PHE A 187 -0.87 -12.93 -7.79
C PHE A 187 -0.28 -13.31 -9.15
N ALA A 188 -0.50 -14.55 -9.59
CA ALA A 188 0.04 -15.02 -10.87
C ALA A 188 -0.73 -14.43 -12.06
N ARG A 189 0.00 -14.13 -13.13
CA ARG A 189 -0.55 -13.79 -14.45
C ARG A 189 -0.23 -14.94 -15.39
N SER A 190 -1.26 -15.59 -15.95
CA SER A 190 -1.04 -16.58 -17.01
C SER A 190 -0.32 -15.92 -18.20
N ALA A 191 0.72 -16.57 -18.72
CA ALA A 191 1.27 -16.24 -20.02
C ALA A 191 0.30 -16.77 -21.08
N GLY A 192 -0.18 -15.87 -21.95
CA GLY A 192 -0.89 -16.27 -23.17
C GLY A 192 0.06 -16.86 -24.19
#